data_AF-A0A524HG72-F1
#
_entry.id   AF-A0A524HG72-F1
#
_cell.length_a   1.000
_cell.length_b   1.000
_cell.length_c   1.000
_cell.angle_alpha   90.00
_cell.angle_beta   90.00
_cell.angle_gamma   90.00
#
_symmetry.space_group_name_H-M   'P 1'
#
loop_
_entity.id
_entity.type
_entity.pdbx_description
1 polymer ?
#
loop_
_entity_poly.entity_id
_entity_poly.type
_entity_poly.pdbx_seq_one_letter_code
_entity_poly.pdbx_strand_id
1 'polypeptide(L)'
;GHMPYEYDGAEDLPHLSEMTTAALRVIEKDPDGYFIMIEGGRIDHAGHKNDLQRNVLETIEFSRAVQAAFDMVKDRGDTLIIVTADHETGGLKVIKNNGKGKLPDVKWSTKDHTASEVPLYAWGVSAEMALQIKDNTQIFSWATAKSLSSALVSKAKPEPAAASAE
;
A
#
# COMPACT_ATOMS: atom_id res chain seq x y z
N GLY A 1 5.09 -21.91 -5.69
CA GLY A 1 5.15 -21.45 -4.28
C GLY A 1 5.20 -19.93 -4.26
N HIS A 2 5.07 -19.31 -3.09
CA HIS A 2 5.23 -17.86 -2.91
C HIS A 2 6.68 -17.49 -2.58
N MET A 3 7.01 -16.20 -2.66
CA MET A 3 8.25 -15.66 -2.09
C MET A 3 8.38 -16.05 -0.60
N PRO A 4 9.62 -16.18 -0.07
CA PRO A 4 9.83 -16.39 1.36
C PRO A 4 9.20 -15.25 2.17
N TYR A 5 8.94 -15.48 3.46
CA TYR A 5 8.59 -14.37 4.33
C TYR A 5 9.84 -13.55 4.65
N GLU A 6 9.67 -12.25 4.83
CA GLU A 6 10.71 -11.32 5.30
C GLU A 6 11.34 -11.78 6.62
N TYR A 7 10.52 -12.31 7.54
CA TYR A 7 11.01 -12.89 8.80
C TYR A 7 11.90 -14.11 8.59
N ASP A 8 11.59 -14.95 7.59
CA ASP A 8 12.31 -16.20 7.35
C ASP A 8 13.65 -15.95 6.62
N GLY A 9 13.83 -14.75 6.07
CA GLY A 9 14.98 -14.35 5.26
C GLY A 9 14.74 -14.56 3.77
N ALA A 10 15.15 -13.59 2.95
CA ALA A 10 15.00 -13.63 1.51
C ALA A 10 16.15 -14.35 0.76
N GLU A 11 17.21 -14.74 1.47
CA GLU A 11 18.46 -15.26 0.86
C GLU A 11 18.95 -14.34 -0.28
N ASP A 12 19.04 -14.86 -1.51
CA ASP A 12 19.45 -14.13 -2.72
C ASP A 12 18.25 -13.54 -3.51
N LEU A 13 17.03 -13.65 -2.99
CA LEU A 13 15.83 -13.10 -3.62
C LEU A 13 15.63 -11.62 -3.24
N PRO A 14 15.10 -10.80 -4.16
CA PRO A 14 14.90 -9.38 -3.89
C PRO A 14 13.71 -9.14 -2.94
N HIS A 15 13.82 -8.10 -2.14
CA HIS A 15 12.72 -7.57 -1.35
C HIS A 15 11.68 -6.86 -2.24
N LEU A 16 10.45 -6.70 -1.74
CA LEU A 16 9.39 -6.04 -2.49
C LEU A 16 9.74 -4.60 -2.87
N SER A 17 10.42 -3.87 -1.99
CA SER A 17 10.91 -2.51 -2.25
C SER A 17 11.97 -2.45 -3.36
N GLU A 18 12.83 -3.46 -3.45
CA GLU A 18 13.83 -3.58 -4.51
C GLU A 18 13.17 -3.92 -5.86
N MET A 19 12.22 -4.86 -5.86
CA MET A 19 11.41 -5.19 -7.03
C MET A 19 10.62 -3.98 -7.53
N THR A 20 10.04 -3.21 -6.61
CA THR A 20 9.30 -1.96 -6.90
C THR A 20 10.20 -0.95 -7.62
N THR A 21 11.38 -0.68 -7.05
CA THR A 21 12.35 0.25 -7.64
C THR A 21 12.82 -0.22 -9.01
N ALA A 22 13.12 -1.51 -9.16
CA ALA A 22 13.57 -2.10 -10.41
C ALA A 22 12.49 -2.00 -11.50
N ALA A 23 11.23 -2.32 -11.18
CA ALA A 23 10.11 -2.23 -12.10
C ALA A 23 9.87 -0.78 -12.54
N LEU A 24 9.82 0.17 -11.60
CA LEU A 24 9.61 1.59 -11.90
C LEU A 24 10.71 2.14 -12.83
N ARG A 25 11.98 1.81 -12.60
CA ARG A 25 13.11 2.21 -13.48
C ARG A 25 13.00 1.73 -14.92
N VAL A 26 12.25 0.66 -15.16
CA VAL A 26 12.02 0.13 -16.51
C VAL A 26 10.83 0.83 -17.15
N ILE A 27 9.69 0.87 -16.46
CA ILE A 27 8.43 1.34 -17.05
C ILE A 27 8.33 2.87 -17.11
N GLU A 28 9.05 3.61 -16.27
CA GLU A 28 9.04 5.09 -16.28
C GLU A 28 9.60 5.70 -17.57
N LYS A 29 10.25 4.89 -18.41
CA LYS A 29 10.84 5.32 -19.68
C LYS A 29 9.82 5.45 -20.81
N ASP A 30 8.60 4.95 -20.62
CA ASP A 30 7.53 5.07 -21.60
C ASP A 30 6.94 6.49 -21.58
N PRO A 31 7.05 7.27 -22.67
CA PRO A 31 6.52 8.64 -22.72
C PRO A 31 4.99 8.70 -22.65
N ASP A 32 4.28 7.61 -22.93
CA ASP A 32 2.81 7.55 -22.83
C ASP A 32 2.35 7.29 -21.37
N GLY A 33 3.28 7.08 -20.44
CA GLY A 33 3.01 6.78 -19.04
C GLY A 33 2.88 5.28 -18.76
N TYR A 34 2.51 4.93 -17.53
CA TYR A 34 2.44 3.53 -17.10
C TYR A 34 1.36 3.29 -16.05
N PHE A 35 0.95 2.03 -15.95
CA PHE A 35 0.21 1.48 -14.82
C PHE A 35 1.06 0.36 -14.19
N ILE A 36 1.14 0.36 -12.86
CA ILE A 36 1.82 -0.70 -12.10
C ILE A 36 1.00 -1.05 -10.86
N MET A 37 0.92 -2.35 -10.57
CA MET A 37 0.35 -2.90 -9.35
C MET A 37 1.46 -3.60 -8.56
N ILE A 38 1.57 -3.27 -7.28
CA ILE A 38 2.57 -3.81 -6.35
C ILE A 38 1.81 -4.40 -5.16
N GLU A 39 2.06 -5.66 -4.84
CA GLU A 39 1.26 -6.41 -3.88
C GLU A 39 2.11 -6.99 -2.75
N GLY A 40 1.75 -6.68 -1.49
CA GLY A 40 2.30 -7.29 -0.28
C GLY A 40 1.57 -8.58 0.11
N GLY A 41 1.36 -9.52 -0.81
CA GLY A 41 0.43 -10.65 -0.63
C GLY A 41 0.80 -11.66 0.47
N ARG A 42 1.97 -11.54 1.10
CA ARG A 42 2.36 -12.37 2.24
C ARG A 42 1.78 -11.89 3.57
N ILE A 43 1.30 -10.65 3.65
CA ILE A 43 0.58 -10.11 4.82
C ILE A 43 -0.65 -10.96 5.11
N ASP A 44 -1.47 -11.22 4.08
CA ASP A 44 -2.65 -12.08 4.13
C ASP A 44 -2.31 -13.51 4.61
N HIS A 45 -1.32 -14.13 3.96
CA HIS A 45 -0.88 -15.48 4.33
C HIS A 45 -0.40 -15.60 5.78
N ALA A 46 0.22 -14.54 6.32
CA ALA A 46 0.61 -14.49 7.73
C ALA A 46 -0.62 -14.30 8.65
N GLY A 47 -1.62 -13.53 8.20
CA GLY A 47 -2.92 -13.39 8.85
C GLY A 47 -3.67 -14.72 8.97
N HIS A 48 -3.78 -15.50 7.89
CA HIS A 48 -4.37 -16.85 7.92
C HIS A 48 -3.70 -17.81 8.92
N LYS A 49 -2.42 -17.57 9.23
CA LYS A 49 -1.63 -18.37 10.19
C LYS A 49 -1.65 -17.81 11.60
N ASN A 50 -2.22 -16.62 11.82
CA ASN A 50 -2.12 -15.84 13.06
C ASN A 50 -0.66 -15.64 13.50
N ASP A 51 0.23 -15.46 12.53
CA ASP A 51 1.67 -15.31 12.75
C ASP A 51 2.04 -13.82 12.79
N LEU A 52 2.10 -13.27 14.01
CA LEU A 52 2.33 -11.84 14.23
C LEU A 52 3.70 -11.37 13.73
N GLN A 53 4.75 -12.17 13.90
CA GLN A 53 6.11 -11.79 13.50
C GLN A 53 6.21 -11.61 11.99
N ARG A 54 5.70 -12.59 11.24
CA ARG A 54 5.65 -12.53 9.79
C ARG A 54 4.73 -11.41 9.32
N ASN A 55 3.52 -11.31 9.86
CA ASN A 55 2.54 -10.30 9.44
C ASN A 55 3.09 -8.87 9.59
N VAL A 56 3.73 -8.57 10.72
CA VAL A 56 4.34 -7.25 10.97
C VAL A 56 5.52 -6.97 10.03
N LEU A 57 6.42 -7.94 9.82
CA LEU A 57 7.57 -7.71 8.94
C LEU A 57 7.17 -7.60 7.46
N GLU A 58 6.18 -8.36 6.99
CA GLU A 58 5.61 -8.19 5.65
C GLU A 58 4.96 -6.82 5.48
N THR A 59 4.26 -6.34 6.50
CA THR A 59 3.63 -5.00 6.46
C THR A 59 4.69 -3.90 6.46
N ILE A 60 5.78 -4.07 7.21
CA ILE A 60 6.92 -3.15 7.16
C ILE A 60 7.56 -3.14 5.78
N GLU A 61 7.75 -4.30 5.15
CA GLU A 61 8.34 -4.35 3.80
C GLU A 61 7.40 -3.76 2.74
N PHE A 62 6.10 -4.02 2.81
CA PHE A 62 5.13 -3.32 1.96
C PHE A 62 5.18 -1.81 2.17
N SER A 63 5.31 -1.33 3.41
CA SER A 63 5.53 0.10 3.68
C SER A 63 6.82 0.63 3.06
N ARG A 64 7.91 -0.16 2.99
CA ARG A 64 9.14 0.23 2.28
C ARG A 64 8.93 0.28 0.78
N ALA A 65 8.14 -0.63 0.21
CA ALA A 65 7.79 -0.60 -1.21
C ALA A 65 6.98 0.65 -1.58
N VAL A 66 5.99 1.02 -0.74
CA VAL A 66 5.24 2.28 -0.88
C VAL A 66 6.17 3.48 -0.80
N GLN A 67 7.09 3.50 0.18
CA GLN A 67 8.06 4.59 0.34
C GLN A 67 8.99 4.69 -0.88
N ALA A 68 9.48 3.56 -1.41
CA ALA A 68 10.33 3.53 -2.60
C ALA A 68 9.61 4.10 -3.83
N ALA A 69 8.34 3.71 -4.05
CA ALA A 69 7.53 4.27 -5.13
C ALA A 69 7.29 5.77 -4.93
N PHE A 70 6.95 6.20 -3.71
CA PHE A 70 6.74 7.60 -3.37
C PHE A 70 7.99 8.44 -3.61
N ASP A 71 9.17 8.00 -3.14
CA ASP A 71 10.41 8.75 -3.31
C ASP A 71 10.83 8.92 -4.77
N MET A 72 10.47 7.98 -5.65
CA MET A 72 10.71 8.11 -7.09
C MET A 72 9.82 9.14 -7.78
N VAL A 73 8.65 9.46 -7.21
CA VAL A 73 7.65 10.30 -7.88
C VAL A 73 7.21 11.54 -7.11
N LYS A 74 7.66 11.73 -5.87
CA LYS A 74 7.23 12.85 -5.00
C LYS A 74 7.49 14.25 -5.58
N ASP A 75 8.49 14.38 -6.44
CA ASP A 75 8.82 15.66 -7.09
C ASP A 75 8.14 15.81 -8.47
N ARG A 76 7.24 14.88 -8.82
CA ARG A 76 6.49 14.87 -10.07
C ARG A 76 5.02 15.26 -9.84
N GLY A 77 4.45 16.01 -10.79
CA GLY A 77 3.04 16.42 -10.78
C GLY A 77 2.11 15.57 -11.65
N ASP A 78 2.59 14.42 -12.13
CA ASP A 78 1.97 13.60 -13.19
C ASP A 78 1.58 12.18 -12.74
N THR A 79 1.84 11.84 -11.48
CA THR A 79 1.67 10.48 -10.96
C THR A 79 0.65 10.46 -9.83
N LEU A 80 -0.22 9.45 -9.83
CA LEU A 80 -1.14 9.14 -8.72
C LEU A 80 -0.71 7.80 -8.10
N ILE A 81 -0.46 7.81 -6.80
CA ILE A 81 -0.26 6.59 -5.99
C ILE A 81 -1.55 6.33 -5.21
N ILE A 82 -2.06 5.10 -5.27
CA ILE A 82 -3.14 4.60 -4.42
C ILE A 82 -2.62 3.38 -3.66
N VAL A 83 -2.85 3.34 -2.36
CA VAL A 83 -2.51 2.21 -1.49
C VAL A 83 -3.76 1.81 -0.72
N THR A 84 -4.14 0.55 -0.79
CA THR A 84 -5.28 -0.03 -0.07
C THR A 84 -4.99 -1.49 0.24
N ALA A 85 -5.87 -2.13 1.01
CA ALA A 85 -5.99 -3.58 1.04
C ALA A 85 -7.20 -4.04 0.21
N ASP A 86 -7.23 -5.31 -0.13
CA ASP A 86 -8.35 -6.04 -0.71
C ASP A 86 -9.33 -6.52 0.38
N HIS A 87 -8.82 -6.98 1.53
CA HIS A 87 -9.58 -7.31 2.74
C HIS A 87 -8.69 -7.37 3.99
N GLU A 88 -9.30 -7.48 5.18
CA GLU A 88 -8.61 -7.85 6.42
C GLU A 88 -8.59 -9.37 6.60
N THR A 89 -7.50 -9.91 7.18
CA THR A 89 -7.35 -11.34 7.41
C THR A 89 -6.86 -11.65 8.83
N GLY A 90 -7.56 -12.56 9.51
CA GLY A 90 -7.23 -13.05 10.86
C GLY A 90 -7.96 -12.32 12.00
N GLY A 91 -8.58 -11.17 11.74
CA GLY A 91 -9.22 -10.35 12.76
C GLY A 91 -8.24 -9.88 13.82
N LEU A 92 -7.10 -9.33 13.37
CA LEU A 92 -6.00 -8.90 14.23
C LEU A 92 -6.41 -7.70 15.09
N LYS A 93 -6.28 -7.84 16.41
CA LYS A 93 -6.50 -6.76 17.37
C LYS A 93 -5.30 -6.56 18.27
N VAL A 94 -4.70 -5.37 18.22
CA VAL A 94 -3.71 -4.93 19.20
C VAL A 94 -4.40 -4.69 20.54
N ILE A 95 -3.95 -5.39 21.59
CA ILE A 95 -4.49 -5.23 22.96
C ILE A 95 -3.51 -4.52 23.90
N LYS A 96 -2.23 -4.45 23.54
CA LYS A 96 -1.22 -3.70 24.31
C LYS A 96 -0.05 -3.28 23.42
N ASN A 97 0.32 -2.01 23.50
CA ASN A 97 1.56 -1.49 22.93
C ASN A 97 2.72 -1.74 23.92
N ASN A 98 3.74 -2.48 23.47
CA ASN A 98 4.91 -2.82 24.30
C ASN A 98 6.10 -1.84 24.13
N GLY A 99 5.93 -0.76 23.36
CA GLY A 99 6.94 0.26 23.10
C GLY A 99 7.75 0.04 21.82
N LYS A 100 8.54 1.05 21.44
CA LYS A 100 9.32 1.05 20.19
C LYS A 100 10.25 -0.16 20.10
N GLY A 101 10.23 -0.85 18.96
CA GLY A 101 11.08 -2.00 18.68
C GLY A 101 10.62 -3.31 19.33
N LYS A 102 9.44 -3.33 19.96
CA LYS A 102 8.84 -4.53 20.55
C LYS A 102 7.50 -4.82 19.89
N LEU A 103 7.25 -6.09 19.58
CA LEU A 103 5.95 -6.51 19.05
C LEU A 103 4.85 -6.26 20.09
N PRO A 104 3.65 -5.82 19.65
CA PRO A 104 2.51 -5.65 20.55
C PRO A 104 1.96 -6.99 21.03
N ASP A 105 1.21 -6.97 22.13
CA ASP A 105 0.35 -8.10 22.47
C ASP A 105 -0.92 -7.99 21.62
N VAL A 106 -1.34 -9.12 21.03
CA VAL A 106 -2.47 -9.16 20.09
C VAL A 106 -3.45 -10.28 20.40
N LYS A 107 -4.67 -10.15 19.88
CA LYS A 107 -5.64 -11.23 19.75
C LYS A 107 -6.03 -11.38 18.29
N TRP A 108 -6.29 -12.61 17.89
CA TRP A 108 -6.85 -12.97 16.59
C TRP A 108 -8.24 -13.55 16.81
N SER A 109 -9.20 -13.20 15.96
CA SER A 109 -10.58 -13.69 16.09
C SER A 109 -10.90 -14.84 15.13
N THR A 110 -10.12 -15.00 14.06
CA THR A 110 -10.34 -16.01 13.03
C THR A 110 -9.01 -16.44 12.40
N LYS A 111 -9.07 -17.36 11.44
CA LYS A 111 -8.02 -17.63 10.46
C LYS A 111 -8.49 -17.36 9.03
N ASP A 112 -9.69 -16.83 8.85
CA ASP A 112 -10.26 -16.43 7.56
C ASP A 112 -10.20 -14.91 7.41
N HIS A 113 -10.77 -14.39 6.32
CA HIS A 113 -10.96 -12.96 6.13
C HIS A 113 -12.02 -12.42 7.10
N THR A 114 -11.95 -11.13 7.39
CA THR A 114 -13.06 -10.40 8.02
C THR A 114 -13.59 -9.31 7.08
N ALA A 115 -14.82 -8.86 7.33
CA ALA A 115 -15.45 -7.79 6.56
C ALA A 115 -15.16 -6.41 7.16
N SER A 116 -14.05 -6.25 7.90
CA SER A 116 -13.63 -4.94 8.37
C SER A 116 -13.29 -4.03 7.19
N GLU A 117 -13.76 -2.79 7.25
CA GLU A 117 -13.38 -1.77 6.28
C GLU A 117 -11.86 -1.57 6.28
N VAL A 118 -11.30 -1.42 5.08
CA VAL A 118 -9.87 -1.26 4.87
C VAL A 118 -9.55 0.19 4.49
N PRO A 119 -8.40 0.74 4.94
CA PRO A 119 -8.05 2.11 4.63
C PRO A 119 -7.61 2.26 3.17
N LEU A 120 -7.90 3.43 2.60
CA LEU A 120 -7.36 3.89 1.33
C LEU A 120 -6.49 5.13 1.56
N TYR A 121 -5.27 5.09 1.04
CA TYR A 121 -4.34 6.20 1.02
C TYR A 121 -4.05 6.60 -0.42
N ALA A 122 -3.83 7.88 -0.67
CA ALA A 122 -3.46 8.37 -1.99
C ALA A 122 -2.52 9.57 -1.94
N TRP A 123 -1.64 9.68 -2.93
CA TRP A 123 -0.72 10.80 -3.12
C TRP A 123 -0.59 11.17 -4.60
N GLY A 124 -0.23 12.43 -4.86
CA GLY A 124 0.02 12.92 -6.20
C GLY A 124 -1.23 13.44 -6.91
N VAL A 125 -1.25 13.37 -8.25
CA VAL A 125 -2.28 14.01 -9.06
C VAL A 125 -3.67 13.48 -8.71
N SER A 126 -4.58 14.38 -8.33
CA SER A 126 -5.97 14.06 -8.01
C SER A 126 -6.19 13.13 -6.81
N ALA A 127 -5.21 13.01 -5.90
CA ALA A 127 -5.32 12.20 -4.68
C ALA A 127 -6.56 12.53 -3.83
N GLU A 128 -6.92 13.82 -3.71
CA GLU A 128 -8.13 14.25 -2.97
C GLU A 128 -9.42 13.60 -3.49
N MET A 129 -9.48 13.34 -4.80
CA MET A 129 -10.62 12.69 -5.42
C MET A 129 -10.58 11.18 -5.24
N ALA A 130 -9.39 10.56 -5.29
CA ALA A 130 -9.21 9.14 -4.98
C ALA A 130 -9.62 8.84 -3.52
N LEU A 131 -9.36 9.76 -2.59
CA LEU A 131 -9.82 9.65 -1.19
C LEU A 131 -11.35 9.70 -1.02
N GLN A 132 -12.12 10.03 -2.07
CA GLN A 132 -13.59 9.95 -2.06
C GLN A 132 -14.13 8.56 -2.41
N ILE A 133 -13.26 7.60 -2.76
CA ILE A 133 -13.64 6.21 -3.04
C ILE A 133 -14.24 5.59 -1.77
N LYS A 134 -15.45 5.05 -1.90
CA LYS A 134 -16.17 4.37 -0.81
C LYS A 134 -16.31 2.87 -1.01
N ASP A 135 -16.20 2.42 -2.25
CA ASP A 135 -16.38 1.03 -2.65
C ASP A 135 -15.23 0.62 -3.58
N ASN A 136 -14.70 -0.59 -3.40
CA ASN A 136 -13.51 -1.04 -4.12
C ASN A 136 -13.71 -1.10 -5.64
N THR A 137 -14.94 -1.27 -6.14
CA THR A 137 -15.23 -1.27 -7.58
C THR A 137 -14.93 0.09 -8.23
N GLN A 138 -14.94 1.17 -7.45
CA GLN A 138 -14.63 2.51 -7.93
C GLN A 138 -13.13 2.68 -8.22
N ILE A 139 -12.24 1.88 -7.61
CA ILE A 139 -10.80 1.93 -7.87
C ILE A 139 -10.49 1.65 -9.34
N PHE A 140 -11.17 0.68 -9.96
CA PHE A 140 -11.04 0.40 -11.38
C PHE A 140 -11.44 1.61 -12.24
N SER A 141 -12.56 2.25 -11.90
CA SER A 141 -13.03 3.43 -12.62
C SER A 141 -12.01 4.57 -12.54
N TRP A 142 -11.37 4.73 -11.38
CA TRP A 142 -10.32 5.72 -11.15
C TRP A 142 -9.03 5.40 -11.91
N ALA A 143 -8.56 4.15 -11.86
CA ALA A 143 -7.34 3.70 -12.53
C ALA A 143 -7.45 3.72 -14.07
N THR A 144 -8.66 3.66 -14.62
CA THR A 144 -8.90 3.58 -16.07
C THR A 144 -9.57 4.82 -16.65
N ALA A 145 -9.89 5.82 -15.82
CA ALA A 145 -10.43 7.09 -16.30
C ALA A 145 -9.44 7.76 -17.27
N LYS A 146 -9.85 7.91 -18.54
CA LYS A 146 -9.09 8.66 -19.54
C LYS A 146 -9.02 10.13 -19.12
N SER A 147 -7.87 10.53 -18.57
CA SER A 147 -7.49 11.88 -18.14
C SER A 147 -8.61 12.67 -17.45
N LEU A 148 -8.50 12.87 -16.14
CA LEU A 148 -9.00 14.11 -15.56
C LEU A 148 -8.36 15.26 -16.35
N SER A 149 -9.18 16.04 -17.05
CA SER A 149 -8.70 16.98 -18.06
C SER A 149 -7.65 17.93 -17.51
N SER A 150 -6.82 18.48 -18.40
CA SER A 150 -5.76 19.47 -18.12
C SER A 150 -6.17 20.63 -17.21
N ALA A 151 -7.47 20.88 -17.02
CA ALA A 151 -8.00 21.84 -16.07
C ALA A 151 -7.65 21.54 -14.60
N LEU A 152 -7.49 20.26 -14.21
CA LEU A 152 -7.25 19.87 -12.81
C LEU A 152 -5.77 19.82 -12.41
N VAL A 153 -4.86 19.60 -13.37
CA VAL A 153 -3.40 19.59 -13.16
C VAL A 153 -2.88 20.97 -12.72
N SER A 154 -3.57 22.06 -13.06
CA SER A 154 -3.15 23.44 -12.78
C SER A 154 -3.31 23.91 -11.32
N LYS A 155 -3.93 23.12 -10.43
CA LYS A 155 -4.28 23.56 -9.06
C LYS A 155 -3.57 22.84 -7.92
N ALA A 156 -2.77 21.81 -8.19
CA ALA A 156 -2.11 21.03 -7.13
C ALA A 156 -0.75 21.61 -6.74
N LYS A 157 -0.73 22.58 -5.82
CA LYS A 157 0.40 22.75 -4.89
C LYS A 157 -0.02 22.09 -3.57
N PRO A 158 0.68 21.07 -3.06
CA PRO A 158 0.24 20.39 -1.85
C PRO A 158 0.70 21.15 -0.58
N GLU A 159 -0.25 21.56 0.24
CA GLU A 159 -0.09 21.57 1.69
C GLU A 159 -0.68 20.25 2.25
N PRO A 160 -0.07 19.63 3.27
CA PRO A 160 -0.59 18.39 3.83
C PRO A 160 -1.87 18.66 4.63
N ALA A 161 -3.00 18.15 4.14
CA ALA A 161 -4.24 18.06 4.92
C ALA A 161 -4.23 16.77 5.74
N ALA A 162 -4.06 16.90 7.06
CA ALA A 162 -4.33 15.83 8.00
C ALA A 162 -5.85 15.70 8.18
N ALA A 163 -6.39 14.50 7.97
CA ALA A 163 -7.76 14.20 8.40
C ALA A 163 -7.79 14.19 9.94
N SER A 164 -8.68 15.00 10.50
CA SER A 164 -8.94 15.13 11.93
C SER A 164 -9.35 13.79 12.54
N ALA A 165 -8.64 13.38 13.58
CA ALA A 165 -9.09 12.35 14.50
C ALA A 165 -10.19 12.93 15.40
N GLU A 166 -11.36 12.29 15.39
CA GLU A 166 -12.25 12.23 16.55
C GLU A 166 -12.13 10.84 17.18
#